data_AF-A0A1F8R785-F1
#
_entry.id   AF-A0A1F8R785-F1
#
_cell.length_a   1.000
_cell.length_b   1.000
_cell.length_c   1.000
_cell.angle_alpha   90.00
_cell.angle_beta   90.00
_cell.angle_gamma   90.00
#
_symmetry.space_group_name_H-M   'P 1'
#
loop_
_entity.id
_entity.type
_entity.pdbx_description
1 polymer ?
#
loop_
_entity_poly.entity_id
_entity_poly.type
_entity_poly.pdbx_seq_one_letter_code
_entity_poly.pdbx_strand_id
1 'polypeptide(L)' 'MKVRDVIKMIEDDGWYIVATRGSHRQYKHPVKPGRVTIAGNLNYEVAQGTLNSILKQAKLKE' A
#
# COMPACT_ATOMS: atom_id res chain seq x y z
N MET A 1 11.73 -1.93 -5.97
CA MET A 1 11.09 -2.23 -4.67
C MET A 1 9.97 -3.22 -4.92
N LYS A 2 9.87 -4.33 -4.19
CA LYS A 2 8.83 -5.33 -4.44
C LYS A 2 7.54 -4.98 -3.71
N VAL A 3 6.41 -5.52 -4.18
CA VAL A 3 5.09 -5.33 -3.56
C VAL A 3 5.13 -5.68 -2.07
N ARG A 4 5.80 -6.76 -1.69
CA ARG A 4 5.97 -7.16 -0.27
C ARG A 4 6.67 -6.10 0.59
N ASP A 5 7.62 -5.36 0.03
CA ASP A 5 8.37 -4.35 0.76
C ASP A 5 7.49 -3.12 0.99
N VAL A 6 6.67 -2.76 0.00
CA VAL A 6 5.69 -1.66 0.12
C VAL A 6 4.61 -1.99 1.15
N ILE A 7 4.13 -3.23 1.17
CA ILE A 7 3.16 -3.70 2.17
C ILE A 7 3.75 -3.54 3.57
N LYS A 8 4.95 -4.08 3.82
CA LYS A 8 5.62 -3.94 5.12
C LYS A 8 5.80 -2.48 5.53
N MET A 9 6.17 -1.61 4.59
CA MET A 9 6.36 -0.18 4.85
C MET A 9 5.08 0.50 5.33
N ILE A 10 3.93 0.22 4.69
CA ILE A 10 2.67 0.82 5.13
C ILE A 10 2.14 0.16 6.41
N GLU A 11 2.38 -1.13 6.62
CA GLU A 11 1.99 -1.83 7.86
C GLU A 11 2.76 -1.30 9.07
N ASP A 12 4.05 -1.00 8.91
CA ASP A 12 4.89 -0.36 9.93
C ASP A 12 4.41 1.06 10.29
N ASP A 13 3.89 1.80 9.30
CA ASP A 13 3.22 3.09 9.53
C ASP A 13 1.86 2.96 10.23
N GLY A 14 1.35 1.74 10.44
CA GLY A 14 0.09 1.47 11.13
C GLY A 14 -1.12 1.30 10.19
N TRP A 15 -0.89 1.13 8.89
CA TRP A 15 -1.94 0.68 7.97
C TRP A 15 -2.23 -0.80 8.18
N TYR A 16 -3.50 -1.17 8.21
CA TYR A 16 -3.93 -2.56 8.34
C TYR A 16 -4.84 -2.95 7.19
N ILE A 17 -4.76 -4.21 6.78
CA ILE A 17 -5.57 -4.73 5.68
C ILE A 17 -7.04 -4.84 6.10
N VAL A 18 -7.95 -4.37 5.25
CA VAL A 18 -9.40 -4.42 5.50
C VAL A 18 -10.13 -5.31 4.52
N ALA A 19 -9.61 -5.47 3.30
CA ALA A 19 -10.20 -6.32 2.29
C ALA A 19 -9.14 -6.76 1.29
N THR A 20 -9.27 -8.00 0.82
CA THR A 20 -8.47 -8.53 -0.29
C THR A 20 -9.42 -9.09 -1.34
N ARG A 21 -9.25 -8.67 -2.59
CA ARG A 21 -9.96 -9.23 -3.73
C ARG A 21 -8.95 -9.59 -4.82
N GLY A 22 -8.72 -10.89 -5.01
CA GLY A 22 -7.66 -11.37 -5.91
C GLY A 22 -6.29 -10.85 -5.47
N SER A 23 -5.56 -10.22 -6.39
CA SER A 23 -4.25 -9.63 -6.12
C SER A 23 -4.31 -8.21 -5.54
N HIS A 24 -5.51 -7.66 -5.32
CA HIS A 24 -5.71 -6.31 -4.77
C HIS A 24 -5.94 -6.38 -3.27
N ARG A 25 -5.15 -5.61 -2.52
CA ARG A 25 -5.21 -5.48 -1.06
C ARG A 25 -5.58 -4.04 -0.72
N GLN A 26 -6.68 -3.85 0.00
CA GLN A 26 -7.07 -2.55 0.52
C GLN A 26 -6.68 -2.42 1.98
N TYR A 27 -6.09 -1.28 2.32
CA TYR A 27 -5.64 -0.93 3.65
C TYR A 27 -6.35 0.30 4.18
N LYS A 28 -6.50 0.35 5.49
CA LYS A 28 -7.02 1.49 6.24
C LYS A 28 -6.04 1.84 7.37
N HIS A 29 -6.02 3.10 7.77
CA HIS A 29 -5.26 3.56 8.93
C HIS A 29 -6.26 4.03 10.01
N PRO A 30 -5.98 3.83 11.31
CA PRO A 30 -6.88 4.26 12.38
C PRO A 30 -7.06 5.79 12.44
N VAL A 31 -5.96 6.54 12.27
CA VAL A 31 -5.92 8.02 12.30
C VAL A 31 -5.98 8.68 10.92
N LYS A 32 -5.17 8.25 9.94
CA LYS A 32 -5.09 8.88 8.62
C LYS A 32 -6.35 8.57 7.78
N PRO A 33 -7.01 9.59 7.21
CA PRO A 33 -8.18 9.37 6.36
C PRO A 33 -7.76 8.85 4.98
N GLY A 34 -8.60 8.01 4.40
CA GLY A 34 -8.42 7.43 3.08
C GLY A 34 -8.31 5.91 3.10
N ARG A 35 -8.03 5.34 1.92
CA ARG A 35 -7.70 3.93 1.74
C ARG A 35 -6.50 3.83 0.82
N VAL A 36 -5.60 2.92 1.13
CA VAL A 36 -4.46 2.59 0.27
C VAL A 36 -4.78 1.29 -0.44
N THR A 37 -4.66 1.26 -1.77
CA THR A 37 -4.83 0.03 -2.55
C THR A 37 -3.49 -0.41 -3.10
N ILE A 38 -3.04 -1.60 -2.70
CA ILE A 38 -1.83 -2.23 -3.24
C ILE A 38 -2.27 -3.43 -4.09
N ALA A 39 -2.04 -3.35 -5.39
CA ALA A 39 -2.29 -4.43 -6.33
C ALA A 39 -1.00 -5.16 -6.70
N GLY A 40 -1.11 -6.46 -6.97
CA GLY A 40 -0.05 -7.27 -7.55
C GLY A 40 0.46 -8.39 -6.64
N ASN A 41 1.27 -9.25 -7.25
CA ASN A 41 1.91 -10.37 -6.58
C ASN A 41 3.08 -9.87 -5.71
N LEU A 42 3.28 -10.50 -4.56
CA LEU A 42 4.26 -10.07 -3.54
C LEU A 42 5.70 -9.94 -4.07
N ASN A 43 6.06 -10.76 -5.05
CA ASN A 43 7.40 -10.81 -5.63
C ASN A 43 7.62 -9.85 -6.81
N TYR A 44 6.56 -9.20 -7.31
CA TYR A 44 6.66 -8.28 -8.43
C TYR A 44 7.23 -6.95 -7.99
N GLU A 45 7.94 -6.31 -8.90
CA GLU A 45 8.42 -4.95 -8.70
C GLU A 45 7.29 -3.95 -8.90
N VAL A 46 7.23 -2.95 -8.02
CA VAL A 46 6.28 -1.86 -8.11
C VAL A 46 6.90 -0.78 -9.00
N ALA A 47 6.21 -0.49 -10.11
CA ALA A 47 6.58 0.63 -10.97
C ALA A 47 6.61 1.95 -10.17
N GLN A 48 7.55 2.84 -10.49
CA GLN A 48 7.79 4.03 -9.68
C GLN A 48 6.58 4.97 -9.59
N GLY A 49 5.76 5.05 -10.65
CA GLY A 49 4.49 5.77 -10.64
C GLY A 49 3.48 5.18 -9.64
N THR A 50 3.37 3.85 -9.60
CA THR A 50 2.51 3.14 -8.65
C THR A 50 2.99 3.33 -7.22
N LEU A 51 4.31 3.24 -7.00
CA LEU A 51 4.90 3.48 -5.68
C LEU A 51 4.59 4.90 -5.20
N ASN A 52 4.81 5.92 -6.04
CA ASN A 52 4.48 7.31 -5.68
C ASN A 52 2.98 7.49 -5.41
N SER A 53 2.10 6.84 -6.17
CA SER A 53 0.66 6.88 -5.93
C SER A 53 0.29 6.26 -4.58
N ILE A 54 0.87 5.10 -4.24
CA ILE A 54 0.68 4.43 -2.95
C ILE A 54 1.16 5.33 -1.81
N LEU A 55 2.34 5.92 -1.92
CA LEU A 55 2.91 6.79 -0.87
C LEU A 55 2.07 8.06 -0.67
N LYS A 56 1.55 8.66 -1.75
CA LYS A 56 0.62 9.79 -1.67
C LYS A 56 -0.69 9.40 -0.99
N GLN A 57 -1.28 8.26 -1.34
CA GLN A 57 -2.48 7.73 -0.69
C GLN A 57 -2.25 7.43 0.80
N ALA A 58 -1.05 6.93 1.14
CA ALA A 58 -0.64 6.63 2.50
C ALA A 58 -0.26 7.87 3.32
N LYS A 59 -0.25 9.06 2.69
CA LYS A 59 0.24 10.33 3.26
C LYS A 59 1.67 10.22 3.80
N LEU A 60 2.50 9.44 3.10
CA LEU A 60 3.93 9.29 3.38
C LEU A 60 4.79 10.17 2.46
N LYS A 61 4.18 10.77 1.44
CA LYS A 61 4.84 11.64 0.46
C LYS A 61 3.82 12.61 -0.16
N GLU A 62 4.26 13.82 -0.51
CA GLU A 62 3.46 14.86 -1.18
C GLU A 62 3.30 14.65 -2.69
#